data_AF-A0A962R2H2-F1
#
_entry.id   AF-A0A962R2H2-F1
#
_cell.length_a   1.000
_cell.length_b   1.000
_cell.length_c   1.000
_cell.angle_alpha   90.00
_cell.angle_beta   90.00
_cell.angle_gamma   90.00
#
_symmetry.space_group_name_H-M   'P 1'
#
loop_
_entity.id
_entity.type
_entity.pdbx_description
1 polymer ?
#
loop_
_entity_poly.entity_id
_entity_poly.type
_entity_poly.pdbx_seq_one_letter_code
_entity_poly.pdbx_strand_id
1 'polypeptide(L)'
;IALASMDRNNELTVISCSGFSRGSLLKAIALPTLALMATLWICMEYVTPALKQSAEAERHALRYRNEVRIPDGGVWSKNGNRYIHLEKMHEGGIPGDISMFEFDDQGRLQRALRAHKAKVSPKRTWTFQGVREKRLENGQLVTRQFKQLEIDKLWSADELPTLTLDSDSMRLSVLS
;
A
#
# COMPACT_ATOMS: atom_id res chain seq x y z
N ILE A 1 13.78 17.93 37.30
CA ILE A 1 13.99 17.10 38.52
C ILE A 1 15.33 17.43 39.20
N ALA A 2 16.46 17.52 38.48
CA ALA A 2 17.72 18.01 39.07
C ALA A 2 17.70 19.50 39.52
N LEU A 3 17.02 20.39 38.78
CA LEU A 3 16.84 21.79 39.21
C LEU A 3 15.89 21.93 40.42
N ALA A 4 14.91 21.02 40.56
CA ALA A 4 14.00 20.99 41.69
C ALA A 4 14.65 20.42 42.97
N SER A 5 15.79 19.74 42.86
CA SER A 5 16.57 19.26 44.01
C SER A 5 17.65 20.24 44.47
N MET A 6 18.02 21.24 43.67
CA MET A 6 18.97 22.30 44.05
C MET A 6 18.30 23.51 44.74
N ASP A 7 16.99 23.70 44.57
CA ASP A 7 16.23 24.77 45.25
C ASP A 7 16.12 24.56 46.78
N ARG A 8 16.47 23.36 47.27
CA ARG A 8 16.31 22.99 48.68
C ARG A 8 17.48 23.44 49.56
N ASN A 9 18.60 23.88 48.99
CA ASN A 9 19.73 24.44 49.71
C ASN A 9 20.04 25.83 49.16
N ASN A 10 20.17 26.80 50.07
CA ASN A 10 20.42 28.24 49.90
C ASN A 10 21.63 28.67 49.00
N GLU A 11 22.13 27.84 48.08
CA GLU A 11 23.30 28.11 47.23
C GLU A 11 23.07 29.20 46.18
N LEU A 12 21.83 29.36 45.70
CA LEU A 12 21.50 30.39 44.70
C LEU A 12 21.65 31.82 45.27
N THR A 13 21.45 32.02 46.58
CA THR A 13 21.60 33.33 47.21
C THR A 13 23.07 33.65 47.49
N VAL A 14 23.91 32.65 47.80
CA VAL A 14 25.34 32.83 48.08
C VAL A 14 26.14 33.22 46.82
N ILE A 15 25.79 32.71 45.64
CA ILE A 15 26.44 33.07 44.36
C ILE A 15 26.13 34.51 43.92
N SER A 16 25.03 35.08 44.39
CA SER A 16 24.62 36.45 44.00
C SER A 16 25.47 37.56 44.61
N CYS A 17 26.32 37.26 45.60
CA CYS A 17 27.25 38.20 46.23
C CYS A 17 28.68 38.18 45.66
N SER A 18 29.02 37.29 44.71
CA SER A 18 30.39 37.09 44.20
C SER A 18 30.66 37.63 42.78
N GLY A 19 29.73 38.38 42.19
CA GLY A 19 29.97 39.10 40.93
C GLY A 19 29.94 38.25 39.65
N PHE A 20 29.31 37.07 39.66
CA PHE A 20 29.10 36.28 38.45
C PHE A 20 27.87 36.75 37.65
N SER A 21 28.09 37.14 36.38
CA SER A 21 27.05 37.63 35.47
C SER A 21 25.93 36.60 35.25
N ARG A 22 24.67 37.06 35.29
CA ARG A 22 23.45 36.26 34.99
C ARG A 22 23.54 35.49 33.66
N GLY A 23 24.32 36.00 32.69
CA GLY A 23 24.56 35.33 31.41
C GLY A 23 25.45 34.08 31.51
N SER A 24 26.29 33.96 32.54
CA SER A 24 27.14 32.78 32.76
C SER A 24 26.32 31.59 33.27
N LEU A 25 25.32 31.85 34.14
CA LEU A 25 24.36 30.84 34.60
C LEU A 25 23.51 30.30 33.44
N LEU A 26 23.02 31.18 32.56
CA LEU A 26 22.28 30.76 31.37
C LEU A 26 23.15 29.92 30.43
N LYS A 27 24.43 30.27 30.24
CA LYS A 27 25.37 29.46 29.45
C LYS A 27 25.66 28.10 30.10
N ALA A 28 25.78 28.04 31.43
CA ALA A 28 26.01 26.81 32.17
C ALA A 28 24.85 25.80 32.04
N ILE A 29 23.62 26.28 31.85
CA ILE A 29 22.43 25.43 31.63
C ILE A 29 22.22 25.15 30.14
N ALA A 30 22.49 26.12 29.27
CA ALA A 30 22.32 25.96 27.83
C ALA A 30 23.27 24.92 27.23
N LEU A 31 24.54 24.87 27.66
CA LEU A 31 25.53 23.91 27.16
C LEU A 31 25.10 22.43 27.32
N PRO A 32 24.72 21.95 28.54
CA PRO A 32 24.32 20.57 28.71
C PRO A 32 22.99 20.26 28.01
N THR A 33 22.08 21.22 27.93
CA THR A 33 20.80 21.05 27.22
C THR A 33 21.01 20.88 25.71
N LEU A 34 21.87 21.71 25.12
CA LEU A 34 22.22 21.62 23.70
C LEU A 34 22.97 20.32 23.39
N ALA A 35 23.90 19.92 24.27
CA ALA A 35 24.61 18.65 24.14
C ALA A 35 23.65 17.46 24.17
N LEU A 36 22.65 17.49 25.05
CA LEU A 36 21.62 16.45 25.15
C LEU A 36 20.67 16.44 23.93
N MET A 37 20.31 17.60 23.38
CA MET A 37 19.55 17.66 22.13
C MET A 37 20.34 17.10 20.95
N ALA A 38 21.64 17.42 20.86
CA ALA A 38 22.51 16.93 19.80
C ALA A 38 22.66 15.39 19.87
N THR A 39 22.85 14.82 21.06
CA THR A 39 22.94 13.35 21.22
C THR A 39 21.63 12.66 20.89
N LEU A 40 20.48 13.22 21.28
CA LEU A 40 19.16 12.70 20.91
C LEU A 40 18.92 12.75 19.41
N TRP A 41 19.29 13.85 18.75
CA TRP A 41 19.13 14.00 17.30
C TRP A 41 19.96 12.96 16.53
N ILE A 42 21.22 12.76 16.93
CA ILE A 42 22.09 11.72 16.37
C ILE A 42 21.44 10.33 16.59
N CYS A 43 20.95 10.05 17.80
CA CYS A 43 20.31 8.77 18.11
C CYS A 43 19.06 8.53 17.24
N MET A 44 18.27 9.56 16.97
CA MET A 44 17.10 9.49 16.09
C MET A 44 17.48 9.14 14.65
N GLU A 45 18.59 9.67 14.14
CA GLU A 45 19.07 9.35 12.80
C GLU A 45 19.53 7.88 12.66
N TYR A 46 20.04 7.27 13.74
CA TYR A 46 20.46 5.86 13.72
C TYR A 46 19.33 4.86 14.05
N VAL A 47 18.38 5.25 14.91
CA VAL A 47 17.29 4.37 15.36
C VAL A 47 16.13 4.37 14.35
N THR A 48 15.79 5.52 13.75
CA THR A 48 14.68 5.65 12.79
C THR A 48 14.82 4.77 11.54
N PRO A 49 15.97 4.67 10.85
CA PRO A 49 16.08 3.84 9.65
C PRO A 49 15.93 2.35 9.98
N ALA A 50 16.45 1.88 11.12
CA ALA A 50 16.29 0.49 11.54
C ALA A 50 14.82 0.13 11.87
N LEU A 51 14.07 1.05 12.49
CA LEU A 51 12.64 0.84 12.76
C LEU A 51 11.79 0.88 11.49
N LYS A 52 12.10 1.77 10.54
CA LYS A 52 11.39 1.82 9.25
C LYS A 52 11.67 0.58 8.42
N GLN A 53 12.93 0.17 8.32
CA GLN A 53 13.33 -0.98 7.50
C GLN A 53 12.82 -2.31 8.05
N SER A 54 12.79 -2.49 9.38
CA SER A 54 12.21 -3.69 10.01
C SER A 54 10.69 -3.76 9.85
N ALA A 55 9.98 -2.64 10.06
CA ALA A 55 8.53 -2.58 9.85
C ALA A 55 8.15 -2.78 8.37
N GLU A 56 8.93 -2.24 7.44
CA GLU A 56 8.74 -2.47 6.01
C GLU A 56 9.08 -3.90 5.63
N ALA A 57 10.20 -4.47 6.10
CA ALA A 57 10.59 -5.84 5.82
C ALA A 57 9.57 -6.86 6.38
N GLU A 58 9.02 -6.60 7.57
CA GLU A 58 7.95 -7.42 8.14
C GLU A 58 6.64 -7.26 7.36
N ARG A 59 6.28 -6.04 6.93
CA ARG A 59 5.14 -5.83 6.02
C ARG A 59 5.32 -6.53 4.68
N HIS A 60 6.52 -6.49 4.09
CA HIS A 60 6.84 -7.20 2.86
C HIS A 60 6.81 -8.71 3.09
N ALA A 61 7.45 -9.21 4.15
CA ALA A 61 7.43 -10.62 4.50
C ALA A 61 6.01 -11.13 4.75
N LEU A 62 5.17 -10.39 5.47
CA LEU A 62 3.77 -10.74 5.68
C LEU A 62 2.93 -10.67 4.40
N ARG A 63 3.21 -9.73 3.47
CA ARG A 63 2.56 -9.67 2.14
C ARG A 63 2.96 -10.82 1.22
N TYR A 64 4.17 -11.37 1.34
CA TYR A 64 4.68 -12.40 0.44
C TYR A 64 4.68 -13.83 1.06
N ARG A 65 4.67 -13.97 2.39
CA ARG A 65 4.81 -15.26 3.10
C ARG A 65 3.48 -15.88 3.50
N ASN A 66 2.43 -15.08 3.70
CA ASN A 66 1.09 -15.58 3.95
C ASN A 66 0.20 -15.11 2.80
N GLU A 67 -0.48 -16.07 2.16
CA GLU A 67 -1.60 -15.93 1.23
C GLU A 67 -1.96 -14.48 0.89
N VAL A 68 -1.76 -14.08 -0.39
CA VAL A 68 -2.21 -12.78 -0.91
C VAL A 68 -3.68 -12.58 -0.54
N ARG A 69 -3.92 -11.93 0.60
CA ARG A 69 -5.24 -11.75 1.17
C ARG A 69 -5.87 -10.59 0.43
N ILE A 70 -6.63 -10.94 -0.59
CA ILE A 70 -7.49 -10.00 -1.30
C ILE A 70 -8.51 -9.45 -0.29
N PRO A 71 -8.75 -8.12 -0.25
CA PRO A 71 -9.79 -7.53 0.58
C PRO A 71 -11.14 -8.22 0.37
N ASP A 72 -11.97 -8.27 1.41
CA ASP A 72 -13.33 -8.79 1.31
C ASP A 72 -14.09 -7.97 0.24
N GLY A 73 -14.35 -8.58 -0.92
CA GLY A 73 -14.96 -7.92 -2.09
C GLY A 73 -14.14 -7.96 -3.39
N GLY A 74 -12.89 -8.42 -3.35
CA GLY A 74 -12.08 -8.57 -4.57
C GLY A 74 -11.25 -7.33 -4.93
N VAL A 75 -10.45 -7.45 -6.00
CA VAL A 75 -9.64 -6.36 -6.55
C VAL A 75 -10.17 -5.97 -7.93
N TRP A 76 -10.40 -4.67 -8.15
CA TRP A 76 -10.73 -4.11 -9.45
C TRP A 76 -9.52 -3.45 -10.10
N SER A 77 -9.32 -3.73 -11.39
CA SER A 77 -8.26 -3.14 -12.20
C SER A 77 -8.80 -2.66 -13.53
N LYS A 78 -8.28 -1.52 -14.02
CA LYS A 78 -8.62 -0.93 -15.31
C LYS A 78 -7.39 -0.86 -16.21
N ASN A 79 -7.52 -1.34 -17.44
CA ASN A 79 -6.51 -1.22 -18.48
C ASN A 79 -7.18 -0.77 -19.79
N GLY A 80 -7.08 0.53 -20.10
CA GLY A 80 -7.80 1.15 -21.21
C GLY A 80 -9.32 1.01 -21.04
N ASN A 81 -9.99 0.40 -22.01
CA ASN A 81 -11.42 0.11 -21.99
C ASN A 81 -11.76 -1.27 -21.41
N ARG A 82 -10.80 -1.93 -20.76
CA ARG A 82 -10.98 -3.25 -20.13
C ARG A 82 -10.98 -3.12 -18.61
N TYR A 83 -11.98 -3.69 -17.97
CA TYR A 83 -12.15 -3.73 -16.52
C TYR A 83 -12.07 -5.17 -16.06
N ILE A 84 -11.31 -5.43 -15.02
CA ILE A 84 -11.07 -6.78 -14.51
C ILE A 84 -11.33 -6.79 -13.02
N HIS A 85 -12.06 -7.80 -12.57
CA HIS A 85 -12.36 -8.06 -11.17
C HIS A 85 -11.79 -9.43 -10.79
N LEU A 86 -10.97 -9.45 -9.75
CA LEU A 86 -10.42 -10.66 -9.13
C LEU A 86 -11.10 -10.87 -7.80
N GLU A 87 -11.88 -11.93 -7.66
CA GLU A 87 -12.61 -12.21 -6.43
C GLU A 87 -11.69 -12.81 -5.35
N LYS A 88 -10.77 -13.70 -5.74
CA LYS A 88 -9.90 -14.40 -4.80
C LYS A 88 -8.56 -14.84 -5.40
N MET A 89 -7.61 -15.15 -4.53
CA MET A 89 -6.30 -15.72 -4.87
C MET A 89 -6.24 -17.11 -4.24
N HIS A 90 -5.95 -18.12 -5.04
CA HIS A 90 -5.71 -19.47 -4.56
C HIS A 90 -4.27 -19.60 -4.04
N GLU A 91 -4.01 -20.66 -3.28
CA GLU A 91 -2.67 -21.06 -2.84
C GLU A 91 -1.66 -21.02 -4.00
N GLY A 92 -0.46 -20.49 -3.72
CA GLY A 92 0.57 -20.28 -4.74
C GLY A 92 0.39 -19.02 -5.59
N GLY A 93 -0.52 -18.11 -5.22
CA GLY A 93 -0.67 -16.82 -5.89
C GLY A 93 -1.38 -16.90 -7.24
N ILE A 94 -2.28 -17.87 -7.40
CA ILE A 94 -3.02 -18.10 -8.64
C ILE A 94 -4.36 -17.33 -8.58
N PRO A 95 -4.62 -16.36 -9.47
CA PRO A 95 -5.90 -15.66 -9.50
C PRO A 95 -7.06 -16.61 -9.76
N GLY A 96 -8.11 -16.49 -8.94
CA GLY A 96 -9.34 -17.27 -9.01
C GLY A 96 -10.57 -16.39 -9.20
N ASP A 97 -11.58 -16.93 -9.87
CA ASP A 97 -12.86 -16.26 -10.14
C ASP A 97 -12.65 -14.85 -10.72
N ILE A 98 -12.08 -14.82 -11.92
CA ILE A 98 -11.80 -13.57 -12.64
C ILE A 98 -12.98 -13.21 -13.53
N SER A 99 -13.44 -11.97 -13.46
CA SER A 99 -14.37 -11.38 -14.41
C SER A 99 -13.68 -10.27 -15.20
N MET A 100 -13.87 -10.22 -16.51
CA MET A 100 -13.33 -9.19 -17.39
C MET A 100 -14.43 -8.62 -18.27
N PHE A 101 -14.47 -7.30 -18.40
CA PHE A 101 -15.43 -6.57 -19.19
C PHE A 101 -14.70 -5.64 -20.15
N GLU A 102 -15.01 -5.71 -21.44
CA GLU A 102 -14.47 -4.83 -22.47
C GLU A 102 -15.60 -3.95 -23.01
N PHE A 103 -15.36 -2.65 -22.98
CA PHE A 103 -16.29 -1.62 -23.46
C PHE A 103 -15.76 -0.97 -24.73
N ASP A 104 -16.65 -0.45 -25.56
CA ASP A 104 -16.26 0.45 -26.66
C ASP A 104 -16.01 1.89 -26.16
N ASP A 105 -15.56 2.77 -27.05
CA ASP A 105 -15.28 4.17 -26.74
C ASP A 105 -16.56 4.97 -26.39
N GLN A 106 -17.74 4.42 -26.67
CA GLN A 106 -19.04 4.98 -26.30
C GLN A 106 -19.57 4.40 -24.98
N GLY A 107 -18.77 3.58 -24.29
CA GLY A 107 -19.13 2.97 -23.00
C GLY A 107 -20.10 1.80 -23.10
N ARG A 108 -20.32 1.23 -24.29
CA ARG A 108 -21.19 0.05 -24.47
C ARG A 108 -20.40 -1.23 -24.27
N LEU A 109 -20.98 -2.18 -23.55
CA LEU A 109 -20.36 -3.48 -23.29
C LEU A 109 -20.28 -4.31 -24.57
N GLN A 110 -19.06 -4.60 -25.02
CA GLN A 110 -18.81 -5.42 -26.22
C GLN A 110 -18.56 -6.88 -25.86
N ARG A 111 -17.87 -7.11 -24.74
CA ARG A 111 -17.44 -8.45 -24.33
C ARG A 111 -17.41 -8.57 -22.82
N ALA A 112 -17.96 -9.66 -22.30
CA ALA A 112 -17.86 -10.06 -20.90
C ALA A 112 -17.32 -11.48 -20.81
N LEU A 113 -16.29 -11.67 -19.99
CA LEU A 113 -15.57 -12.91 -19.77
C LEU A 113 -15.65 -13.24 -18.28
N ARG A 114 -15.96 -14.48 -17.93
CA ARG A 114 -15.70 -15.03 -16.59
C ARG A 114 -14.85 -16.28 -16.70
N ALA A 115 -13.79 -16.35 -15.90
CA ALA A 115 -12.83 -17.43 -15.85
C ALA A 115 -12.70 -17.95 -14.42
N HIS A 116 -12.53 -19.27 -14.28
CA HIS A 116 -12.38 -19.88 -12.96
C HIS A 116 -10.98 -19.66 -12.39
N LYS A 117 -9.94 -19.75 -13.23
CA LYS A 117 -8.54 -19.54 -12.86
C LYS A 117 -7.80 -18.81 -13.97
N ALA A 118 -6.73 -18.10 -13.62
CA ALA A 118 -5.77 -17.58 -14.58
C ALA A 118 -4.35 -18.03 -14.22
N LYS A 119 -3.56 -18.40 -15.23
CA LYS A 119 -2.11 -18.54 -15.09
C LYS A 119 -1.45 -17.31 -15.70
N VAL A 120 -0.71 -16.56 -14.88
CA VAL A 120 0.02 -15.38 -15.32
C VAL A 120 1.41 -15.82 -15.75
N SER A 121 1.79 -15.51 -16.99
CA SER A 121 3.13 -15.77 -17.50
C SER A 121 4.02 -14.52 -17.35
N PRO A 122 5.35 -14.67 -17.22
CA PRO A 122 6.28 -13.55 -17.12
C PRO A 122 6.22 -12.56 -18.29
N LYS A 123 5.70 -13.01 -19.44
CA LYS A 123 5.54 -12.23 -20.67
C LYS A 123 4.25 -11.39 -20.72
N ARG A 124 3.59 -11.09 -19.59
CA ARG A 124 2.31 -10.34 -19.52
C ARG A 124 1.15 -11.01 -20.26
N THR A 125 1.25 -12.31 -20.43
CA THR A 125 0.23 -13.14 -21.05
C THR A 125 -0.55 -13.87 -19.96
N TRP A 126 -1.86 -13.71 -19.98
CA TRP A 126 -2.76 -14.37 -19.04
C TRP A 126 -3.49 -15.49 -19.74
N THR A 127 -3.34 -16.68 -19.16
CA THR A 127 -4.01 -17.88 -19.65
C THR A 127 -5.20 -18.17 -18.74
N PHE A 128 -6.38 -17.77 -19.17
CA PHE A 128 -7.62 -18.04 -18.47
C PHE A 128 -8.06 -19.49 -18.69
N GLN A 129 -8.58 -20.12 -17.64
CA GLN A 129 -9.06 -21.50 -17.65
C GLN A 129 -10.52 -21.57 -17.19
N GLY A 130 -11.32 -22.43 -17.84
CA GLY A 130 -12.76 -22.56 -17.56
C GLY A 130 -13.50 -21.26 -17.90
N VAL A 131 -13.35 -20.82 -19.13
CA VAL A 131 -13.79 -19.51 -19.61
C VAL A 131 -15.21 -19.59 -20.16
N ARG A 132 -16.07 -18.69 -19.67
CA ARG A 132 -17.35 -18.38 -20.27
C ARG A 132 -17.32 -16.95 -20.79
N GLU A 133 -17.39 -16.81 -22.10
CA GLU A 133 -17.40 -15.55 -22.80
C GLU A 133 -18.81 -15.24 -23.30
N LYS A 134 -19.23 -14.00 -23.15
CA LYS A 134 -20.42 -13.41 -23.76
C LYS A 134 -19.95 -12.24 -24.62
N ARG A 135 -20.20 -12.30 -25.92
CA ARG A 135 -19.81 -11.26 -26.85
C ARG A 135 -21.03 -10.76 -27.60
N LEU A 136 -21.11 -9.44 -27.80
CA LEU A 136 -22.11 -8.83 -28.66
C LEU A 136 -21.64 -8.96 -30.11
N GLU A 137 -22.32 -9.76 -30.92
CA GLU A 137 -22.06 -9.93 -32.35
C GLU A 137 -23.33 -9.57 -33.11
N ASN A 138 -23.28 -8.57 -34.01
CA ASN A 138 -24.41 -8.14 -34.83
C ASN A 138 -25.69 -7.81 -34.02
N GLY A 139 -25.53 -7.25 -32.81
CA GLY A 139 -26.65 -6.93 -31.92
C GLY A 139 -27.22 -8.12 -31.13
N GLN A 140 -26.66 -9.32 -31.29
CA GLN A 140 -27.04 -10.51 -30.52
C GLN A 140 -25.94 -10.89 -29.53
N LEU A 141 -26.33 -11.33 -28.34
CA LEU A 141 -25.41 -11.79 -27.32
C LEU A 141 -25.08 -13.27 -27.55
N VAL A 142 -23.88 -13.54 -28.04
CA VAL A 142 -23.39 -14.91 -28.28
C VAL A 142 -22.60 -15.36 -27.06
N THR A 143 -22.96 -16.50 -26.48
CA THR A 143 -22.20 -17.12 -25.38
C THR A 143 -21.32 -18.22 -25.92
N ARG A 144 -20.01 -18.17 -25.64
CA ARG A 144 -19.03 -19.19 -25.99
C ARG A 144 -18.36 -19.70 -24.72
N GLN A 145 -18.00 -20.98 -24.73
CA GLN A 145 -17.25 -21.59 -23.63
C GLN A 145 -15.91 -22.08 -24.17
N PHE A 146 -14.84 -21.75 -23.45
CA PHE A 146 -13.50 -22.15 -23.78
C PHE A 146 -12.88 -22.87 -22.58
N LYS A 147 -12.19 -23.98 -22.84
CA LYS A 147 -11.39 -24.63 -21.78
C LYS A 147 -10.24 -23.74 -21.35
N GLN A 148 -9.61 -23.07 -22.31
CA GLN A 148 -8.51 -22.17 -22.11
C GLN A 148 -8.60 -21.01 -23.11
N LEU A 149 -8.31 -19.79 -22.65
CA LEU A 149 -8.26 -18.60 -23.50
C LEU A 149 -7.05 -17.75 -23.09
N GLU A 150 -6.22 -17.43 -24.06
CA GLU A 150 -5.04 -16.59 -23.87
C GLU A 150 -5.41 -15.13 -24.16
N ILE A 151 -5.11 -14.25 -23.22
CA ILE A 151 -5.31 -12.80 -23.36
C ILE A 151 -3.96 -12.12 -23.18
N ASP A 152 -3.53 -11.43 -24.25
CA ASP A 152 -2.30 -10.66 -24.28
C ASP A 152 -2.48 -9.22 -23.79
N LYS A 153 -1.35 -8.61 -23.43
CA LYS A 153 -1.24 -7.21 -22.97
C LYS A 153 -2.06 -6.94 -21.71
N LEU A 154 -2.05 -7.89 -20.79
CA LEU A 154 -2.50 -7.67 -19.43
C LEU A 154 -1.32 -7.25 -18.54
N TRP A 155 -1.61 -6.98 -17.28
CA TRP A 155 -0.62 -6.56 -16.29
C TRP A 155 0.31 -7.72 -15.91
N SER A 156 1.53 -7.41 -15.51
CA SER A 156 2.47 -8.41 -14.98
C SER A 156 2.06 -8.88 -13.58
N ALA A 157 2.49 -10.07 -13.16
CA ALA A 157 2.27 -10.56 -11.80
C ALA A 157 2.85 -9.63 -10.71
N ASP A 158 3.87 -8.83 -11.04
CA ASP A 158 4.48 -7.86 -10.12
C ASP A 158 3.67 -6.55 -9.99
N GLU A 159 2.73 -6.29 -10.91
CA GLU A 159 1.86 -5.10 -10.91
C GLU A 159 0.55 -5.34 -10.14
N LEU A 160 0.31 -6.59 -9.72
CA LEU A 160 -0.86 -7.05 -8.99
C LEU A 160 -1.07 -6.49 -7.56
N PRO A 161 -0.09 -5.93 -6.81
CA PRO A 161 -0.35 -5.51 -5.42
C PRO A 161 -0.57 -4.01 -5.20
N THR A 162 -0.59 -3.16 -6.24
CA THR A 162 -0.75 -1.70 -6.07
C THR A 162 -2.13 -1.16 -6.47
N LEU A 163 -3.02 -2.02 -6.97
CA LEU A 163 -4.35 -1.64 -7.46
C LEU A 163 -5.45 -1.91 -6.43
N THR A 164 -5.17 -1.70 -5.14
CA THR A 164 -6.23 -1.54 -4.13
C THR A 164 -6.82 -0.13 -4.29
N LEU A 165 -7.57 0.08 -5.38
CA LEU A 165 -8.60 1.10 -5.34
C LEU A 165 -9.68 0.56 -4.42
N ASP A 166 -9.88 1.25 -3.30
CA ASP A 166 -10.91 0.94 -2.34
C ASP A 166 -12.26 0.85 -3.09
N SER A 167 -12.93 -0.30 -2.93
CA SER A 167 -14.20 -0.67 -3.58
C SER A 167 -15.32 0.35 -3.32
N ASP A 168 -15.12 1.24 -2.33
CA ASP A 168 -16.03 2.31 -1.94
C ASP A 168 -16.08 3.51 -2.90
N SER A 169 -15.22 3.54 -3.94
CA SER A 169 -15.15 4.66 -4.90
C SER A 169 -16.03 4.51 -6.15
N MET A 170 -16.70 3.37 -6.36
CA MET A 170 -17.71 3.26 -7.42
C MET A 170 -19.09 3.70 -6.89
N ARG A 171 -19.26 5.02 -6.69
CA ARG A 171 -20.59 5.60 -6.49
C ARG A 171 -21.42 5.42 -7.77
N LEU A 172 -22.59 4.78 -7.62
CA LEU A 172 -23.64 4.62 -8.64
C LEU A 172 -24.21 5.95 -9.17
N SER A 173 -23.76 7.11 -8.68
CA SER A 173 -24.27 8.44 -9.03
C SER A 173 -23.66 9.05 -10.30
N VAL A 174 -22.88 8.30 -11.08
CA VAL A 174 -22.33 8.78 -12.38
C VAL A 174 -23.15 8.23 -13.57
N LEU A 175 -24.26 7.53 -13.29
CA LEU A 175 -25.17 6.98 -14.30
C LEU A 175 -26.56 7.66 -14.33
N SER A 176 -26.70 8.87 -13.78
CA SER A 176 -27.92 9.69 -13.92
C SER A 176 -27.64 11.01 -14.61
#